data_AF-A0A855UAE4-F1
#
_entry.id   AF-A0A855UAE4-F1
#
_cell.length_a   1.000
_cell.length_b   1.000
_cell.length_c   1.000
_cell.angle_alpha   90.00
_cell.angle_beta   90.00
_cell.angle_gamma   90.00
#
_symmetry.space_group_name_H-M   'P 1'
#
loop_
_entity.id
_entity.type
_entity.pdbx_description
1 polymer ?
#
loop_
_entity_poly.entity_id
_entity_poly.type
_entity_poly.pdbx_seq_one_letter_code
_entity_poly.pdbx_strand_id
1 'polypeptide(L)'
;MGRECIKQNTKVAITITGKMKQTRNDIQKTKEKIIQLDKQGELIIPYLKTVFEKLLESNEELLKEISRYSYTYVAYEELMTVKEKAIWEEFFSVKKIYDKELSEFSSFKEKYKYFEPKNSEELKQQARVLLEKKGYIVDSPFEGDFERWIGVYARPKDKPTYLDPTDGEEVGLQEVYSVDGFKQDFAEWFEGEIVEGKVKEML
;
A
#
# COMPACT_ATOMS: atom_id res chain seq x y z
N MET A 1 19.07 -40.11 16.06
CA MET A 1 18.30 -38.86 15.99
C MET A 1 18.63 -37.99 14.77
N GLY A 2 19.91 -37.72 14.46
CA GLY A 2 20.29 -36.82 13.34
C GLY A 2 19.76 -37.23 11.95
N ARG A 3 19.77 -38.52 11.60
CA ARG A 3 19.33 -38.99 10.27
C ARG A 3 17.84 -38.75 9.98
N GLU A 4 16.98 -38.98 10.96
CA GLU A 4 15.54 -38.75 10.81
C GLU A 4 15.21 -37.26 10.70
N CYS A 5 15.90 -36.44 11.49
CA CYS A 5 15.81 -34.98 11.40
C CYS A 5 16.21 -34.46 10.00
N ILE A 6 17.33 -34.96 9.44
CA ILE A 6 17.77 -34.60 8.08
C ILE A 6 16.72 -34.95 7.04
N LYS A 7 16.16 -36.16 7.07
CA LYS A 7 15.11 -36.58 6.13
C LYS A 7 13.88 -35.68 6.24
N GLN A 8 13.43 -35.37 7.45
CA GLN A 8 12.27 -34.52 7.66
C GLN A 8 12.52 -33.08 7.19
N ASN A 9 13.65 -32.48 7.57
CA ASN A 9 14.01 -31.13 7.14
C ASN A 9 14.16 -31.04 5.62
N THR A 10 14.71 -32.07 4.98
CA THR A 10 14.86 -32.11 3.52
C THR A 10 13.49 -32.18 2.82
N LYS A 11 12.52 -32.95 3.35
CA LYS A 11 11.14 -32.94 2.84
C LYS A 11 10.51 -31.56 2.96
N VAL A 12 10.70 -30.90 4.10
CA VAL A 12 10.17 -29.54 4.30
C VAL A 12 10.85 -28.54 3.37
N ALA A 13 12.16 -28.65 3.14
CA ALA A 13 12.88 -27.81 2.17
C ALA A 13 12.28 -27.94 0.76
N ILE A 14 11.91 -29.14 0.31
CA ILE A 14 11.21 -29.33 -0.98
C ILE A 14 9.88 -28.56 -0.99
N THR A 15 9.08 -28.67 0.06
CA THR A 15 7.81 -27.96 0.18
C THR A 15 8.01 -26.44 0.14
N ILE A 16 8.96 -25.91 0.89
CA ILE A 16 9.28 -24.48 0.91
C ILE A 16 9.78 -24.02 -0.47
N THR A 17 10.63 -24.79 -1.14
CA THR A 17 11.07 -24.52 -2.52
C THR A 17 9.88 -24.42 -3.48
N GLY A 18 8.90 -25.31 -3.34
CA GLY A 18 7.63 -25.23 -4.09
C GLY A 18 6.86 -23.94 -3.80
N LYS A 19 6.71 -23.58 -2.53
CA LYS A 19 6.07 -22.33 -2.11
C LYS A 19 6.78 -21.10 -2.69
N MET A 20 8.12 -21.02 -2.61
CA MET A 20 8.91 -19.91 -3.18
C MET A 20 8.66 -19.72 -4.68
N LYS A 21 8.63 -20.83 -5.45
CA LYS A 21 8.33 -20.79 -6.89
C LYS A 21 6.90 -20.30 -7.15
N GLN A 22 5.94 -20.78 -6.37
CA GLN A 22 4.53 -20.40 -6.51
C GLN A 22 4.33 -18.91 -6.18
N THR A 23 4.81 -18.45 -5.03
CA THR A 23 4.71 -17.06 -4.59
C THR A 23 5.37 -16.11 -5.59
N ARG A 24 6.52 -16.48 -6.15
CA ARG A 24 7.16 -15.71 -7.23
C ARG A 24 6.22 -15.54 -8.45
N ASN A 25 5.58 -16.62 -8.89
CA ASN A 25 4.64 -16.55 -10.01
C ASN A 25 3.44 -15.66 -9.68
N ASP A 26 2.94 -15.71 -8.43
CA ASP A 26 1.82 -14.89 -7.99
C ASP A 26 2.19 -13.40 -7.93
N ILE A 27 3.41 -13.07 -7.49
CA ILE A 27 3.96 -11.70 -7.55
C ILE A 27 3.99 -11.21 -9.00
N GLN A 28 4.53 -12.01 -9.93
CA GLN A 28 4.64 -11.62 -11.34
C GLN A 28 3.28 -11.40 -11.99
N LYS A 29 2.34 -12.33 -11.83
CA LYS A 29 0.96 -12.20 -12.33
C LYS A 29 0.26 -10.97 -11.76
N THR A 30 0.47 -10.70 -10.46
CA THR A 30 -0.12 -9.53 -9.82
C THR A 30 0.45 -8.23 -10.37
N LYS A 31 1.77 -8.15 -10.55
CA LYS A 31 2.44 -6.99 -11.18
C LYS A 31 1.90 -6.74 -12.59
N GLU A 32 1.81 -7.79 -13.41
CA GLU A 32 1.24 -7.71 -14.76
C GLU A 32 -0.21 -7.21 -14.75
N LYS A 33 -1.03 -7.73 -13.84
CA LYS A 33 -2.44 -7.32 -13.72
C LYS A 33 -2.58 -5.87 -13.27
N ILE A 34 -1.77 -5.42 -12.30
CA ILE A 34 -1.74 -4.03 -11.85
C ILE A 34 -1.37 -3.12 -13.02
N ILE A 35 -0.29 -3.42 -13.74
CA ILE A 35 0.15 -2.63 -14.91
C ILE A 35 -0.94 -2.60 -15.99
N GLN A 36 -1.64 -3.70 -16.22
CA GLN A 36 -2.73 -3.77 -17.18
C GLN A 36 -3.88 -2.82 -16.80
N LEU A 37 -4.36 -2.92 -15.56
CA LEU A 37 -5.45 -2.09 -15.05
C LEU A 37 -5.09 -0.60 -15.04
N ASP A 38 -3.84 -0.29 -14.68
CA ASP A 38 -3.29 1.07 -14.68
C ASP A 38 -3.35 1.68 -16.09
N LYS A 39 -2.84 0.94 -17.09
CA LYS A 39 -2.90 1.35 -18.50
C LYS A 39 -4.32 1.52 -19.03
N GLN A 40 -5.27 0.76 -18.51
CA GLN A 40 -6.69 0.84 -18.88
C GLN A 40 -7.41 1.98 -18.14
N GLY A 41 -6.81 2.55 -17.09
CA GLY A 41 -7.47 3.52 -16.21
C GLY A 41 -8.53 2.90 -15.29
N GLU A 42 -8.46 1.57 -15.08
CA GLU A 42 -9.41 0.78 -14.29
C GLU A 42 -8.81 0.36 -12.92
N LEU A 43 -7.57 0.78 -12.64
CA LEU A 43 -6.92 0.47 -11.37
C LEU A 43 -7.52 1.31 -10.24
N ILE A 44 -8.01 0.63 -9.20
CA ILE A 44 -8.61 1.26 -8.03
C ILE A 44 -7.76 1.02 -6.77
N ILE A 45 -7.75 1.99 -5.85
CA ILE A 45 -7.01 1.92 -4.59
C ILE A 45 -7.37 0.69 -3.74
N PRO A 46 -8.66 0.30 -3.58
CA PRO A 46 -9.01 -0.87 -2.77
C PRO A 46 -8.42 -2.18 -3.31
N TYR A 47 -8.38 -2.34 -4.64
CA TYR A 47 -7.75 -3.49 -5.27
C TYR A 47 -6.25 -3.52 -4.97
N LEU A 48 -5.54 -2.40 -5.18
CA LEU A 48 -4.11 -2.28 -4.88
C LEU A 48 -3.78 -2.65 -3.43
N LYS A 49 -4.52 -2.10 -2.46
CA LYS A 49 -4.33 -2.41 -1.03
C LYS A 49 -4.49 -3.91 -0.77
N THR A 50 -5.61 -4.48 -1.22
CA THR A 50 -5.93 -5.90 -1.01
C THR A 50 -4.85 -6.83 -1.58
N VAL A 51 -4.40 -6.60 -2.82
CA VAL A 51 -3.42 -7.49 -3.45
C VAL A 51 -2.03 -7.33 -2.84
N PHE A 52 -1.63 -6.11 -2.43
CA PHE A 52 -0.36 -5.90 -1.75
C PHE A 52 -0.36 -6.50 -0.35
N GLU A 53 -1.41 -6.32 0.45
CA GLU A 53 -1.54 -6.91 1.79
C GLU A 53 -1.45 -8.44 1.72
N LYS A 54 -2.24 -9.07 0.85
CA LYS A 54 -2.24 -10.52 0.69
C LYS A 54 -0.85 -11.08 0.30
N LEU A 55 -0.15 -10.41 -0.59
CA LEU A 55 1.21 -10.82 -0.99
C LEU A 55 2.20 -10.63 0.17
N LEU A 56 2.11 -9.55 0.93
CA LEU A 56 2.99 -9.28 2.06
C LEU A 56 2.81 -10.30 3.18
N GLU A 57 1.56 -10.62 3.54
CA GLU A 57 1.25 -11.65 4.53
C GLU A 57 1.82 -13.01 4.12
N SER A 58 1.54 -13.44 2.87
CA SER A 58 2.07 -14.71 2.35
C SER A 58 3.61 -14.73 2.32
N ASN A 59 4.25 -13.60 2.04
CA ASN A 59 5.70 -13.50 2.00
C ASN A 59 6.32 -13.56 3.41
N GLU A 60 5.71 -12.91 4.40
CA GLU A 60 6.23 -12.88 5.77
C GLU A 60 6.26 -14.28 6.39
N GLU A 61 5.18 -15.05 6.24
CA GLU A 61 5.11 -16.45 6.70
C GLU A 61 6.20 -17.31 6.05
N LEU A 62 6.36 -17.18 4.74
CA LEU A 62 7.34 -17.95 3.99
C LEU A 62 8.79 -17.59 4.36
N LEU A 63 9.09 -16.32 4.62
CA LEU A 63 10.41 -15.88 5.09
C LEU A 63 10.77 -16.46 6.46
N LYS A 64 9.80 -16.58 7.37
CA LYS A 64 10.00 -17.25 8.67
C LYS A 64 10.36 -18.72 8.48
N GLU A 65 9.66 -19.43 7.59
CA GLU A 65 9.98 -20.83 7.25
C GLU A 65 11.38 -20.95 6.63
N ILE A 66 11.70 -20.11 5.64
CA ILE A 66 13.01 -20.13 4.96
C ILE A 66 14.15 -19.94 5.97
N SER A 67 14.04 -18.95 6.85
CA SER A 67 15.09 -18.64 7.85
C SER A 67 15.31 -19.81 8.81
N ARG A 68 14.21 -20.35 9.36
CA ARG A 68 14.26 -21.51 10.27
C ARG A 68 14.97 -22.71 9.65
N TYR A 69 14.63 -23.06 8.41
CA TYR A 69 15.16 -24.26 7.78
C TYR A 69 16.56 -24.07 7.19
N SER A 70 16.92 -22.84 6.78
CA SER A 70 18.30 -22.52 6.40
C SER A 70 19.30 -22.79 7.53
N TYR A 71 18.91 -22.51 8.78
CA TYR A 71 19.74 -22.84 9.95
C TYR A 71 19.92 -24.34 10.13
N THR A 72 18.87 -25.14 9.87
CA THR A 72 18.94 -26.60 9.99
C THR A 72 19.87 -27.24 8.97
N TYR A 73 20.04 -26.63 7.79
CA TYR A 73 21.02 -27.10 6.81
C TYR A 73 22.43 -27.06 7.39
N VAL A 74 22.84 -25.89 7.91
CA VAL A 74 24.18 -25.67 8.49
C VAL A 74 24.48 -26.68 9.61
N ALA A 75 23.49 -26.98 10.45
CA ALA A 75 23.66 -27.90 11.57
C ALA A 75 23.90 -29.38 11.15
N TYR A 76 23.50 -29.77 9.94
CA TYR A 76 23.51 -31.18 9.52
C TYR A 76 24.23 -31.44 8.19
N GLU A 77 24.79 -30.42 7.53
CA GLU A 77 25.39 -30.49 6.20
C GLU A 77 26.40 -31.64 6.04
N GLU A 78 27.30 -31.83 7.01
CA GLU A 78 28.34 -32.88 6.97
C GLU A 78 27.75 -34.30 6.98
N LEU A 79 26.56 -34.46 7.55
CA LEU A 79 25.85 -35.73 7.70
C LEU A 79 24.88 -36.01 6.55
N MET A 80 24.74 -35.07 5.60
CA MET A 80 23.85 -35.21 4.45
C MET A 80 24.45 -36.08 3.34
N THR A 81 23.62 -36.87 2.71
CA THR A 81 23.95 -37.60 1.48
C THR A 81 24.05 -36.63 0.30
N VAL A 82 24.71 -37.05 -0.78
CA VAL A 82 24.80 -36.29 -2.03
C VAL A 82 23.41 -35.89 -2.57
N LYS A 83 22.42 -36.79 -2.46
CA LYS A 83 21.03 -36.51 -2.89
C LYS A 83 20.37 -35.41 -2.06
N GLU A 84 20.60 -35.40 -0.76
CA GLU A 84 20.04 -34.37 0.13
C GLU A 84 20.73 -33.02 -0.12
N LYS A 85 22.05 -33.01 -0.28
CA LYS A 85 22.79 -31.79 -0.64
C LYS A 85 22.27 -31.15 -1.93
N ALA A 86 22.01 -31.95 -2.97
CA ALA A 86 21.43 -31.45 -4.21
C ALA A 86 20.06 -30.78 -4.03
N ILE A 87 19.21 -31.29 -3.14
CA ILE A 87 17.90 -30.68 -2.82
C ILE A 87 18.09 -29.32 -2.13
N TRP A 88 19.04 -29.23 -1.21
CA TRP A 88 19.35 -27.97 -0.52
C TRP A 88 20.05 -26.95 -1.42
N GLU A 89 20.90 -27.38 -2.34
CA GLU A 89 21.46 -26.53 -3.40
C GLU A 89 20.34 -25.92 -4.26
N GLU A 90 19.34 -26.71 -4.65
CA GLU A 90 18.14 -26.20 -5.34
C GLU A 90 17.40 -25.18 -4.46
N PHE A 91 17.17 -25.51 -3.19
CA PHE A 91 16.52 -24.61 -2.23
C PHE A 91 17.22 -23.24 -2.17
N PHE A 92 18.55 -23.21 -2.00
CA PHE A 92 19.29 -21.95 -1.90
C PHE A 92 19.36 -21.20 -3.24
N SER A 93 19.43 -21.92 -4.36
CA SER A 93 19.37 -21.33 -5.69
C SER A 93 18.02 -20.63 -5.92
N VAL A 94 16.91 -21.29 -5.58
CA VAL A 94 15.56 -20.74 -5.68
C VAL A 94 15.39 -19.57 -4.69
N LYS A 95 15.90 -19.69 -3.47
CA LYS A 95 15.88 -18.61 -2.47
C LYS A 95 16.55 -17.34 -3.02
N LYS A 96 17.72 -17.46 -3.65
CA LYS A 96 18.42 -16.30 -4.24
C LYS A 96 17.56 -15.58 -5.29
N ILE A 97 16.86 -16.34 -6.15
CA ILE A 97 15.95 -15.78 -7.16
C ILE A 97 14.73 -15.14 -6.48
N TYR A 98 14.18 -15.81 -5.47
CA TYR A 98 13.04 -15.33 -4.70
C TYR A 98 13.33 -14.01 -3.96
N ASP A 99 14.47 -13.92 -3.27
CA ASP A 99 14.92 -12.70 -2.59
C ASP A 99 15.04 -11.52 -3.57
N LYS A 100 15.56 -11.79 -4.78
CA LYS A 100 15.62 -10.78 -5.85
C LYS A 100 14.24 -10.32 -6.28
N GLU A 101 13.29 -11.22 -6.52
CA GLU A 101 11.91 -10.86 -6.88
C GLU A 101 11.23 -10.05 -5.77
N LEU A 102 11.47 -10.38 -4.49
CA LEU A 102 10.94 -9.59 -3.36
C LEU A 102 11.50 -8.16 -3.33
N SER A 103 12.79 -8.00 -3.60
CA SER A 103 13.41 -6.67 -3.71
C SER A 103 12.80 -5.88 -4.87
N GLU A 104 12.59 -6.51 -6.03
CA GLU A 104 11.96 -5.87 -7.18
C GLU A 104 10.47 -5.54 -6.93
N PHE A 105 9.75 -6.40 -6.20
CA PHE A 105 8.38 -6.16 -5.81
C PHE A 105 8.25 -4.98 -4.84
N SER A 106 9.21 -4.83 -3.91
CA SER A 106 9.24 -3.67 -3.00
C SER A 106 9.39 -2.36 -3.79
N SER A 107 10.33 -2.31 -4.73
CA SER A 107 10.50 -1.15 -5.63
C SER A 107 9.28 -0.92 -6.52
N PHE A 108 8.57 -1.98 -6.91
CA PHE A 108 7.32 -1.88 -7.68
C PHE A 108 6.20 -1.26 -6.84
N LYS A 109 6.02 -1.70 -5.59
CA LYS A 109 5.02 -1.16 -4.66
C LYS A 109 5.21 0.34 -4.42
N GLU A 110 6.46 0.80 -4.25
CA GLU A 110 6.75 2.22 -4.04
C GLU A 110 6.27 3.12 -5.18
N LYS A 111 6.24 2.62 -6.43
CA LYS A 111 5.69 3.39 -7.58
C LYS A 111 4.21 3.71 -7.43
N TYR A 112 3.47 2.89 -6.68
CA TYR A 112 2.03 3.04 -6.44
C TYR A 112 1.72 3.67 -5.07
N LYS A 113 2.73 4.17 -4.34
CA LYS A 113 2.55 4.76 -2.99
C LYS A 113 1.60 5.96 -2.98
N TYR A 114 1.69 6.81 -4.00
CA TYR A 114 0.85 7.99 -4.19
C TYR A 114 -0.04 7.82 -5.43
N PHE A 115 -0.42 6.57 -5.72
CA PHE A 115 -1.30 6.29 -6.83
C PHE A 115 -2.65 6.99 -6.62
N GLU A 116 -3.12 7.67 -7.65
CA GLU A 116 -4.41 8.33 -7.67
C GLU A 116 -5.21 7.86 -8.89
N PRO A 117 -6.45 7.36 -8.70
CA PRO A 117 -7.30 6.90 -9.80
C PRO A 117 -7.62 8.01 -10.81
N LYS A 118 -7.81 7.64 -12.08
CA LYS A 118 -8.06 8.62 -13.16
C LYS A 118 -9.33 9.46 -12.96
N ASN A 119 -10.34 8.92 -12.28
CA ASN A 119 -11.61 9.60 -11.99
C ASN A 119 -11.53 10.57 -10.79
N SER A 120 -10.40 10.63 -10.08
CA SER A 120 -10.30 11.38 -8.84
C SER A 120 -10.54 12.89 -9.02
N GLU A 121 -9.99 13.51 -10.07
CA GLU A 121 -10.14 14.95 -10.30
C GLU A 121 -11.60 15.35 -10.54
N GLU A 122 -12.37 14.51 -11.24
CA GLU A 122 -13.80 14.75 -11.43
C GLU A 122 -14.55 14.68 -10.09
N LEU A 123 -14.25 13.70 -9.25
CA LEU A 123 -14.84 13.56 -7.92
C LEU A 123 -14.45 14.72 -6.99
N LYS A 124 -13.19 15.15 -6.99
CA LYS A 124 -12.73 16.34 -6.25
C LYS A 124 -13.50 17.58 -6.68
N GLN A 125 -13.76 17.75 -7.98
CA GLN A 125 -14.55 18.89 -8.47
C GLN A 125 -16.01 18.82 -8.02
N GLN A 126 -16.63 17.63 -8.05
CA GLN A 126 -17.98 17.45 -7.50
C GLN A 126 -18.04 17.81 -6.01
N ALA A 127 -17.08 17.33 -5.22
CA ALA A 127 -16.98 17.64 -3.79
C ALA A 127 -16.81 19.14 -3.52
N ARG A 128 -15.94 19.84 -4.28
CA ARG A 128 -15.79 21.31 -4.19
C ARG A 128 -17.12 22.04 -4.42
N VAL A 129 -17.85 21.68 -5.46
CA VAL A 129 -19.16 22.31 -5.77
C VAL A 129 -20.18 22.06 -4.65
N LEU A 130 -20.17 20.88 -4.02
CA LEU A 130 -21.04 20.56 -2.90
C LEU A 130 -20.69 21.38 -1.65
N LEU A 131 -19.40 21.53 -1.34
CA LEU A 131 -18.90 22.33 -0.22
C LEU A 131 -19.16 23.82 -0.42
N GLU A 132 -18.94 24.36 -1.62
CA GLU A 132 -19.21 25.76 -1.95
C GLU A 132 -20.69 26.12 -1.74
N LYS A 133 -21.61 25.21 -2.11
CA LYS A 133 -23.04 25.37 -1.85
C LYS A 133 -23.39 25.40 -0.36
N LYS A 134 -22.55 24.77 0.48
CA LYS A 134 -22.66 24.80 1.95
C LYS A 134 -21.95 26.01 2.58
N GLY A 135 -21.25 26.83 1.79
CA GLY A 135 -20.49 27.99 2.29
C GLY A 135 -19.07 27.66 2.74
N TYR A 136 -18.54 26.49 2.35
CA TYR A 136 -17.19 26.04 2.69
C TYR A 136 -16.23 26.10 1.51
N ILE A 137 -14.94 26.25 1.81
CA ILE A 137 -13.85 26.12 0.85
C ILE A 137 -12.84 25.09 1.35
N VAL A 138 -12.23 24.35 0.42
CA VAL A 138 -11.25 23.30 0.73
C VAL A 138 -10.00 23.90 1.35
N ASP A 139 -9.51 23.28 2.44
CA ASP A 139 -8.34 23.72 3.20
C ASP A 139 -7.25 22.62 3.32
N SER A 140 -7.44 21.46 2.68
CA SER A 140 -6.46 20.37 2.65
C SER A 140 -6.46 19.61 1.31
N PRO A 141 -5.46 18.73 1.07
CA PRO A 141 -5.58 17.69 0.06
C PRO A 141 -6.79 16.80 0.30
N PHE A 142 -7.36 16.29 -0.78
CA PHE A 142 -8.41 15.28 -0.72
C PHE A 142 -7.83 13.92 -0.35
N GLU A 143 -8.57 13.18 0.46
CA GLU A 143 -8.31 11.78 0.79
C GLU A 143 -9.49 10.92 0.36
N GLY A 144 -9.28 9.61 0.27
CA GLY A 144 -10.31 8.69 -0.22
C GLY A 144 -9.74 7.52 -0.98
N ASP A 145 -10.60 6.54 -1.24
CA ASP A 145 -10.31 5.51 -2.23
C ASP A 145 -10.80 5.88 -3.64
N PHE A 146 -11.55 6.99 -3.77
CA PHE A 146 -12.14 7.52 -5.00
C PHE A 146 -13.04 6.53 -5.74
N GLU A 147 -13.54 5.53 -5.02
CA GLU A 147 -14.46 4.49 -5.51
C GLU A 147 -15.73 4.44 -4.65
N ARG A 148 -15.56 4.47 -3.33
CA ARG A 148 -16.63 4.39 -2.34
C ARG A 148 -16.78 5.68 -1.56
N TRP A 149 -15.68 6.40 -1.33
CA TRP A 149 -15.70 7.64 -0.58
C TRP A 149 -14.58 8.59 -0.98
N ILE A 150 -14.83 9.87 -0.70
CA ILE A 150 -13.88 10.98 -0.81
C ILE A 150 -14.08 11.90 0.40
N GLY A 151 -13.00 12.41 0.98
CA GLY A 151 -13.05 13.32 2.11
C GLY A 151 -11.99 14.41 2.02
N VAL A 152 -12.23 15.49 2.75
CA VAL A 152 -11.35 16.67 2.75
C VAL A 152 -11.64 17.55 3.96
N TYR A 153 -10.63 18.22 4.49
CA TYR A 153 -10.85 19.32 5.42
C TYR A 153 -11.26 20.57 4.66
N ALA A 154 -12.32 21.22 5.13
CA ALA A 154 -12.82 22.46 4.57
C ALA A 154 -13.18 23.43 5.68
N ARG A 155 -13.03 24.73 5.41
CA ARG A 155 -13.34 25.81 6.35
C ARG A 155 -14.47 26.68 5.82
N PRO A 156 -15.23 27.38 6.69
CA PRO A 156 -16.18 28.38 6.22
C PRO A 156 -15.47 29.46 5.39
N LYS A 157 -16.12 29.90 4.31
CA LYS A 157 -15.53 30.83 3.33
C LYS A 157 -15.12 32.18 3.93
N ASP A 158 -15.73 32.60 5.03
CA ASP A 158 -15.47 33.86 5.74
C ASP A 158 -14.40 33.73 6.84
N LYS A 159 -13.80 32.55 7.02
CA LYS A 159 -12.74 32.30 8.01
C LYS A 159 -11.39 32.13 7.34
N PRO A 160 -10.27 32.59 7.93
CA PRO A 160 -8.95 32.39 7.36
C PRO A 160 -8.53 30.91 7.41
N THR A 161 -7.59 30.52 6.54
CA THR A 161 -6.89 29.24 6.71
C THR A 161 -6.05 29.24 7.99
N TYR A 162 -5.81 28.08 8.58
CA TYR A 162 -4.78 27.92 9.62
C TYR A 162 -3.37 27.82 9.01
N LEU A 163 -3.29 27.46 7.73
CA LEU A 163 -2.05 27.27 6.99
C LEU A 163 -1.30 28.59 6.76
N ASP A 164 -0.19 28.50 6.04
CA ASP A 164 0.52 29.70 5.62
C ASP A 164 -0.38 30.53 4.69
N PRO A 165 -0.59 31.82 5.02
CA PRO A 165 -1.48 32.69 4.26
C PRO A 165 -0.93 32.86 2.85
N THR A 166 -1.83 32.84 1.86
CA THR A 166 -1.46 32.94 0.45
C THR A 166 -1.16 34.38 0.01
N ASP A 167 -1.71 35.36 0.73
CA ASP A 167 -1.51 36.78 0.48
C ASP A 167 -1.64 37.64 1.76
N GLY A 168 -1.48 38.95 1.62
CA GLY A 168 -1.58 39.89 2.74
C GLY A 168 -3.00 40.12 3.27
N GLU A 169 -4.03 39.80 2.48
CA GLU A 169 -5.43 39.86 2.94
C GLU A 169 -5.70 38.72 3.91
N GLU A 170 -5.21 37.52 3.59
CA GLU A 170 -5.32 36.35 4.45
C GLU A 170 -4.49 36.48 5.73
N VAL A 171 -3.33 37.15 5.69
CA VAL A 171 -2.57 37.54 6.90
C VAL A 171 -3.44 38.40 7.82
N GLY A 172 -4.05 39.45 7.28
CA GLY A 172 -4.90 40.35 8.05
C GLY A 172 -6.10 39.63 8.66
N LEU A 173 -6.73 38.73 7.89
CA LEU A 173 -7.82 37.89 8.40
C LEU A 173 -7.34 36.95 9.51
N GLN A 174 -6.18 36.29 9.36
CA GLN A 174 -5.60 35.45 10.41
C GLN A 174 -5.37 36.24 11.71
N GLU A 175 -4.84 37.46 11.63
CA GLU A 175 -4.64 38.34 12.79
C GLU A 175 -5.96 38.72 13.46
N VAL A 176 -6.99 39.09 12.69
CA VAL A 176 -8.32 39.47 13.21
C VAL A 176 -8.96 38.33 14.02
N TYR A 177 -8.79 37.09 13.57
CA TYR A 177 -9.35 35.92 14.22
C TYR A 177 -8.43 35.29 15.27
N SER A 178 -7.21 35.78 15.44
CA SER A 178 -6.24 35.22 16.38
C SER A 178 -6.68 35.42 17.84
N VAL A 179 -6.44 34.42 18.68
CA VAL A 179 -6.70 34.48 20.13
C VAL A 179 -5.37 34.35 20.85
N ASP A 180 -5.04 35.32 21.70
CA ASP A 180 -3.76 35.40 22.45
C ASP A 180 -2.50 35.25 21.56
N GLY A 181 -2.59 35.74 20.32
CA GLY A 181 -1.50 35.65 19.33
C GLY A 181 -1.39 34.31 18.59
N PHE A 182 -2.34 33.39 18.81
CA PHE A 182 -2.41 32.11 18.10
C PHE A 182 -3.44 32.12 16.98
N LYS A 183 -3.02 31.66 15.79
CA LYS A 183 -3.92 31.37 14.66
C LYS A 183 -4.95 30.34 15.08
N GLN A 184 -6.18 30.48 14.58
CA GLN A 184 -7.27 29.56 14.86
C GLN A 184 -7.47 28.61 13.68
N ASP A 185 -7.80 27.35 13.99
CA ASP A 185 -8.16 26.35 12.99
C ASP A 185 -9.68 26.26 12.91
N PHE A 186 -10.20 26.59 11.72
CA PHE A 186 -11.63 26.55 11.40
C PHE A 186 -11.96 25.41 10.43
N ALA A 187 -10.99 24.56 10.11
CA ALA A 187 -11.19 23.46 9.20
C ALA A 187 -11.95 22.33 9.90
N GLU A 188 -12.97 21.82 9.22
CA GLU A 188 -13.77 20.67 9.64
C GLU A 188 -13.62 19.58 8.59
N TRP A 189 -13.66 18.32 9.02
CA TRP A 189 -13.61 17.17 8.12
C TRP A 189 -14.96 16.98 7.45
N PHE A 190 -14.96 16.85 6.12
CA PHE A 190 -16.12 16.47 5.34
C PHE A 190 -15.87 15.15 4.61
N GLU A 191 -16.85 14.25 4.63
CA GLU A 191 -16.81 12.97 3.93
C GLU A 191 -18.01 12.81 3.00
N GLY A 192 -17.79 12.32 1.79
CA GLY A 192 -18.82 12.08 0.80
C GLY A 192 -18.81 10.65 0.28
N GLU A 193 -19.99 10.03 0.26
CA GLU A 193 -20.21 8.73 -0.36
C GLU A 193 -20.20 8.87 -1.89
N ILE A 194 -19.51 7.93 -2.56
CA ILE A 194 -19.45 7.81 -4.00
C ILE A 194 -20.35 6.65 -4.43
N VAL A 195 -21.32 6.93 -5.28
CA VAL A 195 -22.19 5.93 -5.90
C VAL A 195 -22.25 6.18 -7.40
N GLU A 196 -21.89 5.16 -8.19
CA GLU A 196 -21.85 5.24 -9.66
C GLU A 196 -21.03 6.44 -10.18
N GLY A 197 -19.86 6.68 -9.57
CA GLY A 197 -18.96 7.77 -9.95
C GLY A 197 -19.43 9.17 -9.56
N LYS A 198 -20.41 9.27 -8.65
CA LYS A 198 -20.95 10.56 -8.19
C LYS A 198 -20.86 10.71 -6.69
N VAL A 199 -20.36 11.87 -6.24
CA VAL A 199 -20.39 12.28 -4.85
C VAL A 199 -21.82 12.70 -4.50
N LYS A 200 -22.47 12.00 -3.57
CA LYS A 200 -23.88 12.24 -3.24
C LYS A 200 -24.09 13.51 -2.42
N GLU A 201 -23.27 13.65 -1.39
CA GLU A 201 -23.23 14.78 -0.48
C GLU A 201 -21.85 14.83 0.19
N MET A 202 -21.54 15.95 0.85
CA MET A 202 -20.36 16.10 1.71
C MET A 202 -20.89 16.35 3.12
N LEU A 203 -20.75 15.38 4.02
CA LEU A 203 -21.24 15.40 5.40
C LEU A 203 -20.16 15.84 6.37
#